data_AF-A0A9P7DX51-F1
#
_entry.id   AF-A0A9P7DX51-F1
#
_cell.length_a   1.000
_cell.length_b   1.000
_cell.length_c   1.000
_cell.angle_alpha   90.00
_cell.angle_beta   90.00
_cell.angle_gamma   90.00
#
_symmetry.space_group_name_H-M   'P 1'
#
loop_
_entity.id
_entity.type
_entity.pdbx_description
1 polymer ?
#
loop_
_entity_poly.entity_id
_entity_poly.type
_entity_poly.pdbx_seq_one_letter_code
_entity_poly.pdbx_strand_id
1 'polypeptide(L)'
;MFTGCFLPDCPCQSTSPQDSAIIDVEPSAAANARDSDAEVVVYRCCWDTQGSPCGIFIEGSPMDILSHLRERHGVVYSADADIECRWSSCSMDRRLKMSSITRHIARHLGIQFRCSRCGLTSRDDVVRDHIRRNPGCADAAVQLVPGSGAQRIVSA
;
A
#
# COMPACT_ATOMS: atom_id res chain seq x y z
N MET A 1 -11.02 -61.49 16.67
CA MET A 1 -11.87 -60.52 17.38
C MET A 1 -10.97 -59.81 18.38
N PHE A 2 -10.70 -58.53 18.19
CA PHE A 2 -10.85 -57.51 19.23
C PHE A 2 -10.73 -56.14 18.55
N THR A 3 -11.77 -55.36 18.82
CA THR A 3 -12.16 -54.10 18.21
C THR A 3 -11.36 -52.96 18.84
N GLY A 4 -11.09 -51.90 18.07
CA GLY A 4 -10.27 -50.76 18.50
C GLY A 4 -10.98 -49.79 19.44
N CYS A 5 -10.25 -48.72 19.79
CA CYS A 5 -10.79 -47.43 20.20
C CYS A 5 -9.73 -46.34 19.95
N PHE A 6 -10.08 -45.43 19.04
CA PHE A 6 -9.53 -44.09 18.85
C PHE A 6 -9.91 -43.22 20.05
N LEU A 7 -8.96 -42.43 20.57
CA LEU A 7 -9.13 -41.03 21.02
C LEU A 7 -7.75 -40.48 21.44
N PRO A 8 -7.28 -39.37 20.85
CA PRO A 8 -6.07 -38.67 21.29
C PRO A 8 -6.45 -37.35 21.96
N ASP A 9 -6.28 -37.25 23.28
CA ASP A 9 -6.28 -35.97 24.01
C ASP A 9 -5.02 -35.91 24.88
N CYS A 10 -3.90 -35.64 24.22
CA CYS A 10 -2.63 -35.34 24.87
C CYS A 10 -2.27 -33.89 24.54
N PRO A 11 -2.32 -32.96 25.50
CA PRO A 11 -1.77 -31.63 25.31
C PRO A 11 -0.25 -31.71 25.44
N CYS A 12 0.43 -32.20 24.40
CA CYS A 12 1.88 -32.11 24.29
C CYS A 12 2.25 -30.66 23.93
N GLN A 13 3.10 -30.10 24.78
CA GLN A 13 3.84 -28.88 24.53
C GLN A 13 4.59 -29.00 23.20
N SER A 14 4.44 -28.00 22.34
CA SER A 14 5.38 -27.69 21.26
C SER A 14 5.29 -26.20 20.97
N THR A 15 6.09 -25.43 21.69
CA THR A 15 6.43 -24.05 21.35
C THR A 15 7.39 -24.04 20.15
N SER A 16 7.15 -23.09 19.25
CA SER A 16 8.02 -22.58 18.15
C SER A 16 7.71 -23.08 16.74
N PRO A 17 7.99 -22.28 15.69
CA PRO A 17 8.61 -20.94 15.68
C PRO A 17 7.69 -19.84 15.12
N GLN A 18 8.07 -18.59 15.39
CA GLN A 18 7.46 -17.40 14.79
C GLN A 18 7.55 -17.51 13.27
N ASP A 19 6.39 -17.52 12.61
CA ASP A 19 6.26 -17.32 11.18
C ASP A 19 6.57 -15.85 10.89
N SER A 20 7.86 -15.52 10.87
CA SER A 20 8.34 -14.27 10.29
C SER A 20 8.19 -14.42 8.78
N ALA A 21 6.97 -14.22 8.29
CA ALA A 21 6.69 -14.16 6.87
C ALA A 21 7.60 -13.08 6.27
N ILE A 22 8.58 -13.51 5.47
CA ILE A 22 9.47 -12.61 4.74
C ILE A 22 8.57 -11.91 3.71
N ILE A 23 8.18 -10.68 4.02
CA ILE A 23 7.41 -9.83 3.15
C ILE A 23 8.33 -9.29 2.04
N ASP A 24 8.00 -9.60 0.79
CA ASP A 24 8.67 -9.03 -0.38
C ASP A 24 8.26 -7.55 -0.53
N VAL A 25 9.07 -6.69 0.10
CA VAL A 25 8.98 -5.22 0.02
C VAL A 25 9.89 -4.73 -1.09
N GLU A 26 9.44 -3.73 -1.86
CA GLU A 26 10.30 -3.13 -2.88
C GLU A 26 11.61 -2.55 -2.30
N PRO A 27 12.75 -2.65 -3.04
CA PRO A 27 14.04 -2.22 -2.53
C PRO A 27 14.10 -0.74 -2.11
N SER A 28 13.27 0.14 -2.70
CA SER A 28 13.18 1.55 -2.31
C SER A 28 12.58 1.73 -0.91
N ALA A 29 11.51 1.00 -0.59
CA ALA A 29 10.90 1.00 0.73
C ALA A 29 11.81 0.33 1.77
N ALA A 30 12.54 -0.73 1.37
CA ALA A 30 13.55 -1.36 2.21
C ALA A 30 14.76 -0.44 2.52
N ALA A 31 15.07 0.54 1.65
CA ALA A 31 16.14 1.50 1.90
C ALA A 31 15.74 2.57 2.94
N ASN A 32 14.51 3.06 2.90
CA ASN A 32 13.97 4.02 3.88
C ASN A 32 13.87 3.43 5.30
N ALA A 33 13.64 2.12 5.35
CA ALA A 33 13.59 1.32 6.55
C ALA A 33 14.93 1.27 7.33
N ARG A 34 16.08 1.34 6.65
CA ARG A 34 17.39 1.01 7.25
C ARG A 34 18.04 2.14 8.05
N ASP A 35 17.45 3.32 8.10
CA ASP A 35 18.06 4.52 8.72
C ASP A 35 17.21 5.11 9.87
N SER A 36 16.09 4.49 10.24
CA SER A 36 15.29 4.89 11.41
C SER A 36 14.45 3.72 11.88
N ASP A 37 14.23 3.61 13.20
CA ASP A 37 13.18 2.80 13.87
C ASP A 37 11.77 3.34 13.51
N ALA A 38 11.57 3.63 12.23
CA ALA A 38 10.39 4.26 11.68
C ALA A 38 9.52 3.14 11.09
N GLU A 39 8.33 3.01 11.67
CA GLU A 39 7.28 2.16 11.15
C GLU A 39 6.88 2.65 9.75
N VAL A 40 7.19 1.86 8.71
CA VAL A 40 6.84 2.18 7.32
C VAL A 40 5.49 1.54 7.00
N VAL A 41 4.60 2.31 6.37
CA VAL A 41 3.32 1.81 5.89
C VAL A 41 3.47 1.38 4.43
N VAL A 42 3.17 0.12 4.15
CA VAL A 42 3.24 -0.46 2.79
C VAL A 42 1.90 -1.05 2.38
N TYR A 43 1.71 -1.18 1.07
CA TYR A 43 0.46 -1.62 0.46
C TYR A 43 0.73 -2.66 -0.62
N ARG A 44 -0.13 -3.67 -0.69
CA ARG A 44 0.00 -4.73 -1.69
C ARG A 44 -0.40 -4.23 -3.07
N CYS A 45 0.49 -4.38 -4.05
CA CYS A 45 0.19 -4.11 -5.44
C CYS A 45 -0.73 -5.20 -6.01
N CYS A 46 -1.89 -4.81 -6.56
CA CYS A 46 -2.80 -5.72 -7.25
C CYS A 46 -2.91 -5.42 -8.75
N TRP A 47 -1.86 -4.85 -9.34
CA TRP A 47 -1.75 -4.75 -10.79
C TRP A 47 -1.69 -6.16 -11.40
N ASP A 48 -2.52 -6.42 -12.41
CA ASP A 48 -2.74 -7.72 -13.01
C ASP A 48 -2.62 -7.64 -14.53
N THR A 49 -1.57 -8.26 -15.08
CA THR A 49 -1.36 -8.32 -16.53
C THR A 49 -1.89 -9.59 -17.18
N GLN A 50 -2.11 -10.68 -16.44
CA GLN A 50 -2.32 -12.03 -16.99
C GLN A 50 -3.24 -12.92 -16.12
N GLY A 51 -4.16 -12.33 -15.35
CA GLY A 51 -4.99 -13.06 -14.38
C GLY A 51 -4.24 -13.43 -13.09
N SER A 52 -3.08 -12.83 -12.84
CA SER A 52 -2.28 -13.00 -11.63
C SER A 52 -1.85 -11.63 -11.09
N PRO A 53 -2.34 -11.23 -9.90
CA PRO A 53 -1.98 -9.95 -9.31
C PRO A 53 -0.51 -9.96 -8.84
N CYS A 54 0.14 -8.78 -8.94
CA CYS A 54 1.55 -8.58 -8.62
C CYS A 54 1.98 -9.09 -7.24
N GLY A 55 1.26 -8.70 -6.19
CA GLY A 55 1.48 -9.16 -4.82
C GLY A 55 2.60 -8.49 -4.04
N ILE A 56 3.47 -7.70 -4.67
CA ILE A 56 4.60 -6.98 -4.04
C ILE A 56 4.11 -5.78 -3.22
N PHE A 57 4.78 -5.49 -2.10
CA PHE A 57 4.45 -4.36 -1.24
C PHE A 57 5.21 -3.07 -1.62
N ILE A 58 4.49 -1.95 -1.69
CA ILE A 58 5.01 -0.61 -2.00
C ILE A 58 4.58 0.42 -0.94
N GLU A 59 5.40 1.43 -0.68
CA GLU A 59 5.11 2.50 0.31
C GLU A 59 3.94 3.41 -0.11
N GLY A 60 3.67 3.50 -1.41
CA GLY A 60 2.51 4.23 -1.94
C GLY A 60 2.75 5.72 -2.17
N SER A 61 4.00 6.21 -2.03
CA SER A 61 4.36 7.55 -2.48
C SER A 61 4.22 7.65 -4.00
N PRO A 62 4.07 8.88 -4.56
CA PRO A 62 3.99 9.06 -5.99
C PRO A 62 5.16 8.46 -6.78
N MET A 63 6.38 8.59 -6.24
CA MET A 63 7.60 8.10 -6.86
C MET A 63 7.71 6.58 -6.75
N ASP A 64 7.31 5.99 -5.61
CA ASP A 64 7.31 4.55 -5.42
C ASP A 64 6.30 3.87 -6.35
N ILE A 65 5.08 4.40 -6.44
CA ILE A 65 4.08 3.87 -7.38
C ILE A 65 4.61 3.91 -8.81
N LEU A 66 5.23 5.03 -9.20
CA LEU A 66 5.77 5.17 -10.54
C LEU A 66 6.90 4.16 -10.78
N SER A 67 7.98 4.22 -10.01
CA SER A 67 9.11 3.30 -10.14
C SER A 67 8.67 1.83 -10.18
N HIS A 68 7.76 1.44 -9.29
CA HIS A 68 7.14 0.11 -9.29
C HIS A 68 6.46 -0.26 -10.61
N LEU A 69 5.60 0.62 -11.13
CA LEU A 69 4.90 0.38 -12.40
C LEU A 69 5.87 0.25 -13.58
N ARG A 70 6.94 1.04 -13.59
CA ARG A 70 7.96 0.96 -14.63
C ARG A 70 8.74 -0.36 -14.53
N GLU A 71 9.27 -0.65 -13.35
CA GLU A 71 10.27 -1.72 -13.15
C GLU A 71 9.63 -3.10 -13.09
N ARG A 72 8.42 -3.21 -12.55
CA ARG A 72 7.72 -4.49 -12.38
C ARG A 72 6.69 -4.76 -13.45
N HIS A 73 6.10 -3.72 -14.05
CA HIS A 73 4.99 -3.84 -15.00
C HIS A 73 5.29 -3.29 -16.39
N GLY A 74 6.50 -2.76 -16.62
CA GLY A 74 6.93 -2.25 -17.93
C GLY A 74 6.12 -1.03 -18.41
N VAL A 75 5.50 -0.29 -17.49
CA VAL A 75 4.71 0.90 -17.84
C VAL A 75 5.66 2.02 -18.27
N VAL A 76 5.64 2.37 -19.55
CA VAL A 76 6.56 3.35 -20.15
C VAL A 76 6.07 4.78 -19.95
N TYR A 77 6.95 5.66 -19.48
CA TYR A 77 6.73 7.10 -19.39
C TYR A 77 6.83 7.77 -20.75
N SER A 78 5.68 8.05 -21.35
CA SER A 78 5.57 9.06 -22.39
C SER A 78 4.50 10.07 -21.99
N ALA A 79 4.79 11.36 -22.17
CA ALA A 79 3.92 12.46 -21.76
C ALA A 79 2.54 12.39 -22.46
N ASP A 80 2.52 11.83 -23.67
CA ASP A 80 1.32 11.68 -24.50
C ASP A 80 0.74 10.26 -24.46
N ALA A 81 1.35 9.34 -23.70
CA ALA A 81 0.84 7.98 -23.59
C ALA A 81 -0.34 7.90 -22.61
N ASP A 82 -1.46 7.46 -23.17
CA ASP A 82 -2.64 7.04 -22.42
C ASP A 82 -2.45 5.61 -21.91
N ILE A 83 -2.68 5.39 -20.61
CA ILE A 83 -2.44 4.12 -19.93
C ILE A 83 -3.75 3.56 -19.40
N GLU A 84 -3.95 2.28 -19.67
CA GLU A 84 -5.03 1.52 -19.07
C GLU A 84 -4.62 1.08 -17.66
N CYS A 85 -5.47 1.30 -16.67
CA CYS A 85 -5.24 0.77 -15.34
C CYS A 85 -5.61 -0.71 -15.32
N ARG A 86 -4.63 -1.56 -14.99
CA ARG A 86 -4.85 -3.01 -14.88
C ARG A 86 -4.91 -3.49 -13.44
N TRP A 87 -5.38 -2.65 -12.52
CA TRP A 87 -5.61 -3.11 -11.15
C TRP A 87 -6.74 -4.15 -11.14
N SER A 88 -6.60 -5.24 -10.38
CA SER A 88 -7.52 -6.39 -10.41
C SER A 88 -8.98 -6.04 -10.10
N SER A 89 -9.21 -4.98 -9.33
CA SER A 89 -10.55 -4.48 -8.97
C SER A 89 -10.92 -3.18 -9.69
N CYS A 90 -10.16 -2.76 -10.70
CA CYS A 90 -10.44 -1.54 -11.44
C CYS A 90 -11.50 -1.79 -12.51
N SER A 91 -12.64 -1.13 -12.38
CA SER A 91 -13.71 -1.11 -13.40
C SER A 91 -13.63 0.14 -14.29
N MET A 92 -12.48 0.80 -14.36
CA MET A 92 -12.33 2.03 -15.13
C MET A 92 -11.89 1.70 -16.55
N ASP A 93 -12.83 1.80 -17.50
CA ASP A 93 -12.59 1.46 -18.91
C ASP A 93 -11.90 2.59 -19.70
N ARG A 94 -11.73 3.77 -19.09
CA ARG A 94 -11.06 4.90 -19.73
C ARG A 94 -9.56 4.85 -19.51
N ARG A 95 -8.80 5.25 -20.54
CA ARG A 95 -7.36 5.44 -20.42
C ARG A 95 -7.04 6.71 -19.62
N LEU A 96 -5.94 6.65 -18.88
CA LEU A 96 -5.47 7.68 -17.97
C LEU A 96 -4.20 8.29 -18.53
N LYS A 97 -4.09 9.62 -18.42
CA LYS A 97 -2.79 10.29 -18.60
C LYS A 97 -1.80 9.78 -17.56
N MET A 98 -0.54 9.71 -17.94
CA MET A 98 0.55 9.33 -17.04
C MET A 98 0.59 10.21 -15.77
N SER A 99 0.34 11.51 -15.88
CA SER A 99 0.26 12.41 -14.71
C SER A 99 -0.87 12.09 -13.73
N SER A 100 -1.87 11.32 -14.15
CA SER A 100 -3.03 10.94 -13.35
C SER A 100 -2.99 9.49 -12.85
N ILE A 101 -2.11 8.63 -13.38
CA ILE A 101 -2.06 7.21 -13.00
C ILE A 101 -1.70 7.05 -11.52
N THR A 102 -0.72 7.80 -11.03
CA THR A 102 -0.27 7.73 -9.64
C THR A 102 -1.40 8.02 -8.66
N ARG A 103 -2.13 9.10 -8.91
CA ARG A 103 -3.32 9.47 -8.12
C ARG A 103 -4.42 8.42 -8.24
N HIS A 104 -4.59 7.83 -9.41
CA HIS A 104 -5.56 6.77 -9.62
C HIS A 104 -5.19 5.51 -8.81
N ILE A 105 -3.92 5.11 -8.80
CA ILE A 105 -3.43 3.95 -8.03
C ILE A 105 -3.51 4.21 -6.53
N ALA A 106 -3.17 5.41 -6.07
CA ALA A 106 -3.33 5.78 -4.65
C ALA A 106 -4.76 5.58 -4.11
N ARG A 107 -5.79 5.70 -4.98
CA ARG A 107 -7.17 5.36 -4.61
C ARG A 107 -7.35 3.87 -4.37
N HIS A 108 -6.77 3.01 -5.21
CA HIS A 108 -6.81 1.56 -5.01
C HIS A 108 -6.08 1.13 -3.73
N LEU A 109 -4.99 1.83 -3.40
CA LEU A 109 -4.26 1.62 -2.14
C LEU A 109 -5.03 2.15 -0.91
N GLY A 110 -6.11 2.92 -1.12
CA GLY A 110 -6.88 3.53 -0.03
C GLY A 110 -6.12 4.62 0.73
N ILE A 111 -5.10 5.23 0.12
CA ILE A 111 -4.27 6.24 0.75
C ILE A 111 -5.06 7.54 0.91
N GLN A 112 -5.22 7.98 2.14
CA GLN A 112 -5.88 9.23 2.49
C GLN A 112 -5.04 10.04 3.45
N PHE A 113 -5.35 11.33 3.53
CA PHE A 113 -4.69 12.27 4.42
C PHE A 113 -5.74 13.00 5.24
N ARG A 114 -5.41 13.32 6.49
CA ARG A 114 -6.30 13.95 7.45
C ARG A 114 -5.67 15.21 8.01
N CYS A 115 -6.47 16.28 8.11
CA CYS A 115 -6.12 17.46 8.89
C CYS A 115 -6.17 17.12 10.39
N SER A 116 -5.08 17.31 11.11
CA SER A 116 -4.99 16.99 12.54
C SER A 116 -5.94 17.83 13.41
N ARG A 117 -6.35 19.01 12.93
CA ARG A 117 -7.16 19.96 13.70
C ARG A 117 -8.67 19.79 13.51
N CYS A 118 -9.15 19.73 12.28
CA CYS A 118 -10.59 19.63 11.99
C CYS A 118 -11.06 18.23 11.58
N GLY A 119 -10.14 17.30 11.33
CA GLY A 119 -10.46 15.93 10.93
C GLY A 119 -10.87 15.74 9.46
N LEU A 120 -10.85 16.80 8.63
CA LEU A 120 -11.10 16.70 7.20
C LEU A 120 -10.16 15.64 6.59
N THR A 121 -10.74 14.63 5.95
CA THR A 121 -10.00 13.54 5.31
C THR A 121 -10.18 13.61 3.80
N SER A 122 -9.08 13.71 3.05
CA SER A 122 -9.08 13.80 1.59
C SER A 122 -7.72 13.41 1.01
N ARG A 123 -7.46 13.72 -0.26
CA ARG A 123 -6.15 13.60 -0.89
C ARG A 123 -5.17 14.62 -0.30
N ASP A 124 -3.87 14.32 -0.36
CA ASP A 124 -2.80 15.18 0.19
C ASP A 124 -2.88 16.63 -0.30
N ASP A 125 -2.99 16.85 -1.62
CA ASP A 125 -3.07 18.19 -2.21
C ASP A 125 -4.29 18.98 -1.70
N VAL A 126 -5.41 18.30 -1.50
CA VAL A 126 -6.65 18.89 -1.00
C VAL A 126 -6.53 19.24 0.48
N VAL A 127 -5.93 18.37 1.30
CA VAL A 127 -5.72 18.64 2.74
C VAL A 127 -4.72 19.77 2.95
N ARG A 128 -3.62 19.81 2.18
CA ARG A 128 -2.66 20.92 2.22
C ARG A 128 -3.29 22.24 1.80
N ASP A 129 -4.07 22.24 0.73
CA ASP A 129 -4.80 23.43 0.29
C ASP A 129 -5.82 23.88 1.36
N HIS A 130 -6.51 22.93 2.01
CA HIS A 130 -7.37 23.21 3.15
C HIS A 130 -6.61 23.90 4.29
N ILE A 131 -5.50 23.33 4.77
CA ILE A 131 -4.69 23.91 5.86
C ILE A 131 -4.25 25.33 5.52
N ARG A 132 -3.78 25.54 4.28
CA ARG A 132 -3.32 26.86 3.81
C ARG A 132 -4.45 27.90 3.74
N ARG A 133 -5.65 27.51 3.34
CA ARG A 133 -6.78 28.45 3.12
C ARG A 133 -7.64 28.70 4.35
N ASN A 134 -7.53 27.85 5.38
CA ASN A 134 -8.38 27.92 6.56
C ASN A 134 -7.55 28.40 7.76
N PRO A 135 -7.70 29.66 8.22
CA PRO A 135 -6.95 30.20 9.35
C PRO A 135 -7.12 29.36 10.64
N GLY A 136 -8.30 28.79 10.85
CA GLY A 136 -8.58 27.86 11.94
C GLY A 136 -7.90 26.49 11.81
N CYS A 137 -7.07 26.27 10.80
CA CYS A 137 -6.28 25.05 10.56
C CYS A 137 -4.84 25.36 10.15
N ALA A 138 -4.37 26.61 10.23
CA ALA A 138 -3.08 27.03 9.68
C ALA A 138 -1.85 26.34 10.33
N ASP A 139 -1.99 25.91 11.58
CA ASP A 139 -1.00 25.18 12.39
C ASP A 139 -1.24 23.66 12.40
N ALA A 140 -2.23 23.18 11.64
CA ALA A 140 -2.53 21.76 11.59
C ALA A 140 -1.45 20.99 10.82
N ALA A 141 -1.21 19.77 11.26
CA ALA A 141 -0.38 18.81 10.55
C ALA A 141 -1.25 17.98 9.58
N VAL A 142 -0.61 17.51 8.51
CA VAL A 142 -1.18 16.49 7.62
C VAL A 142 -0.81 15.12 8.18
N GLN A 143 -1.81 14.28 8.44
CA GLN A 143 -1.63 12.91 8.92
C GLN A 143 -2.00 11.91 7.84
N LEU A 144 -1.15 10.91 7.58
CA LEU A 144 -1.49 9.78 6.73
C LEU A 144 -2.59 8.94 7.43
N VAL A 145 -3.63 8.58 6.67
CA VAL A 145 -4.65 7.63 7.06
C VAL A 145 -4.51 6.41 6.14
N PRO A 146 -3.90 5.32 6.63
CA PRO A 146 -3.75 4.10 5.85
C PRO A 146 -5.09 3.46 5.51
N GLY A 147 -5.23 2.97 4.27
CA GLY A 147 -6.38 2.18 3.85
C GLY A 147 -6.43 0.80 4.52
N SER A 148 -7.54 0.08 4.37
CA SER A 148 -7.75 -1.24 4.99
C SER A 148 -6.77 -2.34 4.51
N GLY A 149 -6.12 -2.15 3.37
CA GLY A 149 -5.08 -3.05 2.85
C GLY A 149 -3.66 -2.69 3.25
N ALA A 150 -3.47 -1.70 4.12
CA ALA A 150 -2.15 -1.26 4.57
C ALA A 150 -1.55 -2.26 5.57
N GLN A 151 -0.24 -2.48 5.45
CA GLN A 151 0.56 -3.20 6.42
C GLN A 151 1.62 -2.27 6.97
N ARG A 152 1.95 -2.45 8.24
CA ARG A 152 3.01 -1.69 8.92
C ARG A 152 4.21 -2.60 9.12
N ILE A 153 5.37 -2.15 8.68
CA ILE A 153 6.60 -2.91 8.74
C ILE A 153 7.60 -2.14 9.58
N VAL A 154 8.27 -2.86 10.47
CA VAL A 154 9.36 -2.33 11.29
C VAL A 154 10.64 -2.94 10.75
N SER A 155 11.60 -2.08 10.46
CA SER A 155 12.93 -2.49 10.05
C SER A 155 13.65 -3.01 11.29
N ALA A 156 13.93 -4.31 11.33
CA ALA A 156 14.72 -4.94 12.38
C ALA A 156 16.22 -4.71 12.20
#